data_AF-A0A2A4J8S9-F1
#
_entry.id   AF-A0A2A4J8S9-F1
#
_cell.length_a   1.000
_cell.length_b   1.000
_cell.length_c   1.000
_cell.angle_alpha   90.00
_cell.angle_beta   90.00
_cell.angle_gamma   90.00
#
_symmetry.space_group_name_H-M   'P 1'
#
loop_
_entity.id
_entity.type
_entity.pdbx_description
1 polymer ?
#
loop_
_entity_poly.entity_id
_entity_poly.type
_entity_poly.pdbx_seq_one_letter_code
_entity_poly.pdbx_strand_id
1 'polypeptide(L)'
;MSRRKDQRDDGQIIMLRRAFSMFDSEKQGRIEKEKVRTILNTMVHNYDDLELDRMLDSEDAEACGKLNFDSFVRVAVHFLEEDDEKLQKELKEAFRLYDKEGNGYIPTSSLREILAALDEQLTPDQLNEMIAEIDTDASGTVDFDEFMAMMTGD
;
A
#
# COMPACT_ATOMS: atom_id res chain seq x y z
N MET A 1 -13.60 4.19 20.39
CA MET A 1 -12.48 4.90 21.03
C MET A 1 -11.21 4.11 20.80
N SER A 2 -10.22 4.80 20.24
CA SER A 2 -8.88 4.41 19.80
C SER A 2 -8.20 3.23 20.50
N ARG A 3 -7.84 2.21 19.70
CA ARG A 3 -6.68 1.33 19.92
C ARG A 3 -6.09 0.92 18.56
N ARG A 4 -5.51 1.88 17.84
CA ARG A 4 -4.70 1.64 16.62
C ARG A 4 -3.29 2.24 16.80
N LYS A 5 -2.64 1.98 17.94
CA LYS A 5 -1.30 2.55 18.21
C LYS A 5 -0.26 1.62 18.80
N ASP A 6 -0.57 0.33 19.00
CA ASP A 6 0.38 -0.58 19.65
C ASP A 6 0.28 -2.00 19.13
N GLN A 7 0.30 -2.15 17.80
CA GLN A 7 0.51 -3.45 17.18
C GLN A 7 1.48 -3.25 16.03
N ARG A 8 2.68 -2.79 16.37
CA ARG A 8 3.82 -2.93 15.47
C ARG A 8 4.16 -4.41 15.49
N ASP A 9 4.18 -5.05 14.33
CA ASP A 9 4.59 -6.45 14.27
C ASP A 9 6.07 -6.53 14.65
N ASP A 10 6.42 -7.36 15.65
CA ASP A 10 7.79 -7.52 16.14
C ASP A 10 8.77 -7.83 14.98
N GLY A 11 8.28 -8.48 13.91
CA GLY A 11 9.04 -8.76 12.70
C GLY A 11 9.48 -7.51 11.92
N GLN A 12 8.59 -6.53 11.75
CA GLN A 12 8.89 -5.28 11.03
C GLN A 12 9.96 -4.45 11.76
N ILE A 13 9.87 -4.35 13.08
CA ILE A 13 10.87 -3.65 13.91
C ILE A 13 12.23 -4.36 13.82
N ILE A 14 12.25 -5.69 13.82
CA ILE A 14 13.49 -6.47 13.67
C ILE A 14 14.14 -6.21 12.30
N MET A 15 13.36 -6.17 11.23
CA MET A 15 13.85 -5.88 9.88
C MET A 15 14.42 -4.46 9.78
N LEU A 16 13.69 -3.46 10.27
CA LEU A 16 14.13 -2.06 10.32
C LEU A 16 15.43 -1.90 11.12
N ARG A 17 15.55 -2.57 12.25
CA ARG A 17 16.76 -2.55 13.08
C ARG A 17 17.96 -3.19 12.38
N ARG A 18 17.74 -4.28 11.63
CA ARG A 18 18.79 -4.91 10.81
C ARG A 18 19.25 -3.98 9.70
N ALA A 19 18.30 -3.36 8.98
CA ALA A 19 18.60 -2.41 7.92
C ALA A 19 19.37 -1.20 8.46
N PHE A 20 18.92 -0.59 9.56
CA PHE A 20 19.63 0.51 10.22
C PHE A 20 21.06 0.12 10.61
N SER A 21 21.23 -1.04 11.25
CA SER A 21 22.55 -1.52 11.68
C SER A 21 23.50 -1.84 10.52
N MET A 22 22.99 -2.09 9.32
CA MET A 22 23.81 -2.31 8.13
C MET A 22 24.52 -1.02 7.67
N PHE A 23 23.90 0.13 7.95
CA PHE A 23 24.34 1.45 7.52
C PHE A 23 24.97 2.29 8.64
N ASP A 24 24.70 1.94 9.91
CA ASP A 24 25.39 2.43 11.12
C ASP A 24 26.59 1.52 11.48
N SER A 25 27.53 1.36 10.53
CA SER A 25 28.71 0.50 10.70
C SER A 25 29.61 0.96 11.87
N GLU A 26 29.59 2.24 12.19
CA GLU A 26 30.34 2.85 13.29
C GLU A 26 29.62 2.77 14.64
N LYS A 27 28.39 2.22 14.70
CA LYS A 27 27.54 2.14 15.91
C LYS A 27 27.35 3.49 16.60
N GLN A 28 27.24 4.55 15.80
CA GLN A 28 27.01 5.90 16.27
C GLN A 28 25.55 6.12 16.70
N GLY A 29 24.66 5.17 16.39
CA GLY A 29 23.23 5.27 16.66
C GLY A 29 22.53 6.28 15.76
N ARG A 30 23.18 6.73 14.69
CA ARG A 30 22.68 7.70 13.71
C ARG A 30 23.15 7.36 12.30
N ILE A 31 22.32 7.61 11.30
CA ILE A 31 22.64 7.43 9.88
C ILE A 31 22.29 8.70 9.09
N GLU A 32 23.02 8.95 8.01
CA GLU A 32 22.77 10.08 7.11
C GLU A 32 21.43 9.94 6.36
N LYS A 33 20.77 11.06 6.05
CA LYS A 33 19.51 11.09 5.26
C LYS A 33 19.60 10.29 3.95
N GLU A 34 20.73 10.37 3.24
CA GLU A 34 20.97 9.61 2.01
C GLU A 34 20.93 8.08 2.22
N LYS A 35 21.40 7.61 3.38
CA LYS A 35 21.34 6.18 3.74
C LYS A 35 19.92 5.75 4.06
N VAL A 36 19.11 6.62 4.68
CA VAL A 36 17.68 6.35 4.91
C VAL A 36 16.96 6.11 3.58
N ARG A 37 17.15 6.98 2.58
CA ARG A 37 16.58 6.80 1.23
C ARG A 37 17.02 5.46 0.61
N THR A 38 18.29 5.11 0.75
CA THR A 38 18.82 3.82 0.25
C THR A 38 18.12 2.63 0.91
N ILE A 39 17.93 2.68 2.23
CA ILE A 39 17.24 1.63 2.99
C ILE A 39 15.78 1.51 2.55
N LEU A 40 15.06 2.64 2.48
CA LEU A 40 13.65 2.65 2.09
C LEU A 40 13.46 2.16 0.66
N ASN A 41 14.31 2.55 -0.30
CA ASN A 41 14.24 2.04 -1.68
C ASN A 41 14.49 0.52 -1.78
N THR A 42 15.16 -0.07 -0.78
CA THR A 42 15.38 -1.52 -0.70
C THR A 42 14.20 -2.27 -0.07
N MET A 43 13.43 -1.60 0.79
CA MET A 43 12.36 -2.20 1.58
C MET A 43 10.95 -1.90 1.05
N VAL A 44 10.80 -0.76 0.38
CA VAL A 44 9.53 -0.24 -0.17
C VAL A 44 9.79 0.13 -1.62
N HIS A 45 8.92 -0.33 -2.50
CA HIS A 45 8.93 0.09 -3.89
C HIS A 45 7.81 1.12 -4.05
N ASN A 46 8.12 2.28 -4.64
CA ASN A 46 7.12 3.27 -5.10
C ASN A 46 6.56 4.24 -4.03
N TYR A 47 7.43 4.97 -3.32
CA TYR A 47 7.08 6.15 -2.52
C TYR A 47 7.44 7.46 -3.25
N ASP A 48 6.81 8.57 -2.86
CA ASP A 48 7.10 9.90 -3.42
C ASP A 48 8.34 10.52 -2.75
N ASP A 49 9.35 10.87 -3.55
CA ASP A 49 10.60 11.45 -3.05
C ASP A 49 10.39 12.78 -2.32
N LEU A 50 9.41 13.59 -2.75
CA LEU A 50 9.11 14.87 -2.13
C LEU A 50 8.45 14.68 -0.75
N GLU A 51 7.61 13.67 -0.60
CA GLU A 51 7.07 13.25 0.69
C GLU A 51 8.16 12.74 1.63
N LEU A 52 9.08 11.89 1.14
CA LEU A 52 10.23 11.44 1.92
C LEU A 52 11.08 12.61 2.41
N ASP A 53 11.45 13.54 1.52
CA ASP A 53 12.27 14.69 1.91
C ASP A 53 11.56 15.55 2.98
N ARG A 54 10.24 15.75 2.87
CA ARG A 54 9.45 16.45 3.91
C ARG A 54 9.49 15.75 5.26
N MET A 55 9.40 14.43 5.29
CA MET A 55 9.48 13.64 6.52
C MET A 55 10.89 13.64 7.13
N LEU A 56 11.92 13.54 6.28
CA LEU A 56 13.30 13.61 6.74
C LEU A 56 13.64 14.99 7.31
N ASP A 57 13.11 16.06 6.72
CA ASP A 57 13.30 17.43 7.22
C ASP A 57 12.52 17.71 8.50
N SER A 58 11.34 17.12 8.69
CA SER A 58 10.59 17.28 9.94
C SER A 58 11.26 16.56 11.12
N GLU A 59 11.88 15.40 10.90
CA GLU A 59 12.60 14.64 11.92
C GLU A 59 14.03 15.18 12.17
N ASP A 60 14.60 15.92 11.23
CA ASP A 60 15.91 16.58 11.35
C ASP A 60 15.76 18.09 11.58
N ALA A 61 15.00 18.47 12.61
CA ALA A 61 14.76 19.88 12.95
C ALA A 61 16.06 20.66 13.27
N GLU A 62 17.12 19.95 13.66
CA GLU A 62 18.45 20.54 13.92
C GLU A 62 19.29 20.72 12.64
N ALA A 63 18.78 20.31 11.48
CA ALA A 63 19.49 20.30 10.19
C ALA A 63 20.89 19.63 10.30
N CYS A 64 20.98 18.58 11.12
CA CYS A 64 22.22 17.85 11.35
C CYS A 64 22.52 16.84 10.23
N GLY A 65 21.56 16.60 9.32
CA GLY A 65 21.66 15.69 8.19
C GLY A 65 21.64 14.21 8.59
N LYS A 66 21.40 13.90 9.86
CA LYS A 66 21.47 12.55 10.44
C LYS A 66 20.22 12.22 11.23
N LEU A 67 19.69 11.02 11.05
CA LEU A 67 18.56 10.50 11.81
C LEU A 67 19.03 9.42 12.79
N ASN A 68 18.49 9.44 14.00
CA ASN A 68 18.65 8.35 14.95
C ASN A 68 17.67 7.20 14.61
N PHE A 69 17.78 6.07 15.31
CA PHE A 69 16.91 4.91 15.05
C PHE A 69 15.42 5.20 15.27
N ASP A 70 15.05 5.99 16.27
CA ASP A 70 13.65 6.33 16.57
C ASP A 70 13.02 7.19 15.46
N SER A 71 13.76 8.19 14.98
CA SER A 71 13.37 9.01 13.82
C SER A 71 13.32 8.19 12.53
N PHE A 72 14.30 7.31 12.30
CA PHE A 72 14.28 6.39 11.17
C PHE A 72 13.04 5.49 11.19
N VAL A 73 12.68 4.92 12.35
CA VAL A 73 11.47 4.10 12.49
C VAL A 73 10.22 4.93 12.22
N ARG A 74 10.13 6.18 12.69
CA ARG A 74 8.98 7.05 12.39
C ARG A 74 8.79 7.27 10.89
N VAL A 75 9.87 7.58 10.18
CA VAL A 75 9.85 7.77 8.72
C VAL A 75 9.50 6.45 8.04
N ALA A 76 10.20 5.37 8.36
CA ALA A 76 10.02 4.08 7.70
C ALA A 76 8.63 3.47 7.94
N VAL A 77 8.05 3.66 9.13
CA VAL A 77 6.70 3.19 9.45
C VAL A 77 5.65 3.91 8.61
N HIS A 78 5.79 5.22 8.36
CA HIS A 78 4.88 5.93 7.47
C HIS A 78 4.85 5.27 6.08
N PHE A 79 6.02 4.99 5.50
CA PHE A 79 6.10 4.34 4.19
C PHE A 79 5.78 2.83 4.19
N LEU A 80 5.86 2.15 5.34
CA LEU A 80 5.56 0.71 5.46
C LEU A 80 4.10 0.44 5.81
N GLU A 81 3.42 1.37 6.51
CA GLU A 81 1.98 1.30 6.79
C GLU A 81 1.15 1.87 5.62
N GLU A 82 1.76 2.68 4.75
CA GLU A 82 1.09 3.24 3.58
C GLU A 82 0.71 2.22 2.52
N ASP A 83 1.29 1.03 2.46
CA ASP A 83 0.97 0.06 1.40
C ASP A 83 -0.50 -0.39 1.48
N ASP A 84 -1.01 -0.75 2.65
CA ASP A 84 -2.41 -1.19 2.82
C ASP A 84 -3.41 -0.03 2.74
N GLU A 85 -3.16 1.08 3.43
CA GLU A 85 -4.12 2.21 3.45
C GLU A 85 -4.17 2.94 2.10
N LYS A 86 -3.04 3.07 1.40
CA LYS A 86 -2.99 3.65 0.06
C LYS A 86 -3.60 2.71 -0.96
N LEU A 87 -3.29 1.41 -0.92
CA LEU A 87 -3.92 0.42 -1.78
C LEU A 87 -5.45 0.41 -1.58
N GLN A 88 -5.94 0.38 -0.33
CA GLN A 88 -7.38 0.47 -0.06
C GLN A 88 -7.99 1.76 -0.58
N LYS A 89 -7.27 2.88 -0.50
CA LYS A 89 -7.75 4.16 -1.01
C LYS A 89 -7.80 4.18 -2.54
N GLU A 90 -6.74 3.73 -3.21
CA GLU A 90 -6.68 3.61 -4.67
C GLU A 90 -7.75 2.64 -5.18
N LEU A 91 -7.93 1.50 -4.51
CA LEU A 91 -9.01 0.55 -4.80
C LEU A 91 -10.39 1.16 -4.58
N LYS A 92 -10.60 1.97 -3.53
CA LYS A 92 -11.87 2.70 -3.34
C LYS A 92 -12.13 3.75 -4.40
N GLU A 93 -11.10 4.46 -4.83
CA GLU A 93 -11.21 5.46 -5.90
C GLU A 93 -11.50 4.79 -7.24
N ALA A 94 -10.84 3.67 -7.54
CA ALA A 94 -11.14 2.84 -8.69
C ALA A 94 -12.57 2.25 -8.60
N PHE A 95 -12.95 1.71 -7.45
CA PHE A 95 -14.30 1.18 -7.22
C PHE A 95 -15.38 2.24 -7.48
N ARG A 96 -15.18 3.48 -7.00
CA ARG A 96 -16.08 4.60 -7.28
C ARG A 96 -16.13 5.03 -8.74
N LEU A 97 -15.07 4.80 -9.51
CA LEU A 97 -15.08 5.04 -10.94
C LEU A 97 -16.04 4.06 -11.65
N TYR A 98 -16.18 2.85 -11.10
CA TYR A 98 -16.98 1.78 -11.66
C TYR A 98 -18.41 1.71 -11.09
N ASP A 99 -18.60 2.07 -9.83
CA ASP A 99 -19.92 2.30 -9.20
C ASP A 99 -20.52 3.63 -9.69
N LYS A 100 -21.00 3.63 -10.95
CA LYS A 100 -21.61 4.80 -11.60
C LYS A 100 -22.85 5.31 -10.85
N GLU A 101 -23.52 4.45 -10.09
CA GLU A 101 -24.76 4.77 -9.37
C GLU A 101 -24.51 5.23 -7.93
N GLY A 102 -23.30 5.03 -7.39
CA GLY A 102 -22.92 5.41 -6.04
C GLY A 102 -23.64 4.60 -4.96
N ASN A 103 -24.10 3.40 -5.29
CA ASN A 103 -24.90 2.55 -4.41
C ASN A 103 -24.01 1.63 -3.53
N GLY A 104 -22.70 1.64 -3.74
CA GLY A 104 -21.73 0.82 -3.02
C GLY A 104 -21.47 -0.55 -3.63
N TYR A 105 -21.97 -0.82 -4.85
CA TYR A 105 -21.86 -2.10 -5.53
C TYR A 105 -21.64 -1.92 -7.03
N ILE A 106 -20.81 -2.76 -7.66
CA ILE A 106 -20.60 -2.75 -9.10
C ILE A 106 -21.47 -3.83 -9.74
N PRO A 107 -22.39 -3.51 -10.66
CA PRO A 107 -23.13 -4.55 -11.37
C PRO A 107 -22.20 -5.48 -12.14
N THR A 108 -22.42 -6.79 -12.07
CA THR A 108 -21.63 -7.79 -12.83
C THR A 108 -21.63 -7.52 -14.34
N SER A 109 -22.68 -6.88 -14.86
CA SER A 109 -22.73 -6.39 -16.24
C SER A 109 -21.67 -5.30 -16.54
N SER A 110 -21.44 -4.39 -15.61
CA SER A 110 -20.40 -3.35 -15.75
C SER A 110 -19.01 -3.94 -15.65
N LEU A 111 -18.79 -4.89 -14.73
CA LEU A 111 -17.52 -5.59 -14.60
C LEU A 111 -17.15 -6.36 -15.88
N ARG A 112 -18.13 -7.00 -16.51
CA ARG A 112 -17.97 -7.67 -17.82
C ARG A 112 -17.47 -6.73 -18.91
N GLU A 113 -18.04 -5.53 -18.99
CA GLU A 113 -17.63 -4.52 -19.96
C GLU A 113 -16.18 -4.07 -19.72
N ILE A 114 -15.77 -3.95 -18.46
CA ILE A 114 -14.42 -3.58 -18.07
C ILE A 114 -13.43 -4.69 -18.46
N LEU A 115 -13.71 -5.94 -18.10
CA LEU A 115 -12.85 -7.09 -18.42
C LEU A 115 -12.70 -7.26 -19.94
N ALA A 116 -13.79 -7.11 -20.69
CA ALA A 116 -13.75 -7.15 -22.16
C ALA A 116 -12.97 -5.98 -22.78
N ALA A 117 -12.95 -4.82 -22.12
CA ALA A 117 -12.18 -3.66 -22.56
C ALA A 117 -10.68 -3.75 -22.21
N LEU A 118 -10.34 -4.48 -21.15
CA LEU A 118 -8.96 -4.77 -20.75
C LEU A 118 -8.32 -5.82 -21.66
N ASP A 119 -9.08 -6.85 -22.03
CA ASP A 119 -8.63 -7.88 -22.96
C ASP A 119 -9.76 -8.31 -23.92
N GLU A 120 -9.66 -7.82 -25.16
CA GLU A 120 -10.62 -8.07 -26.24
C GLU A 120 -10.64 -9.55 -26.69
N GLN A 121 -9.67 -10.37 -26.27
CA GLN A 121 -9.59 -11.78 -26.64
C GLN A 121 -10.40 -12.70 -25.72
N LEU A 122 -10.88 -12.19 -24.59
CA LEU A 122 -11.72 -12.97 -23.67
C LEU A 122 -13.09 -13.25 -24.30
N THR A 123 -13.45 -14.52 -24.34
CA THR A 123 -14.77 -14.93 -24.84
C THR A 123 -15.86 -14.65 -23.80
N PRO A 124 -17.14 -14.53 -24.22
CA PRO A 124 -18.24 -14.32 -23.27
C PRO A 124 -18.32 -15.39 -22.17
N ASP A 125 -17.98 -16.63 -22.50
CA ASP A 125 -17.94 -17.75 -21.54
C ASP A 125 -16.82 -17.57 -20.51
N GLN A 126 -15.62 -17.16 -20.94
CA GLN A 126 -14.50 -16.86 -20.04
C GLN A 126 -14.80 -15.66 -19.13
N LEU A 127 -15.43 -14.62 -19.67
CA LEU A 127 -15.87 -13.47 -18.88
C LEU A 127 -16.90 -13.88 -17.82
N ASN A 128 -17.82 -14.79 -18.16
CA ASN A 128 -18.79 -15.31 -17.18
C ASN A 128 -18.12 -16.18 -16.11
N GLU A 129 -17.14 -17.00 -16.47
CA GLU A 129 -16.35 -17.76 -15.50
C GLU A 129 -15.59 -16.83 -14.54
N MET A 130 -14.89 -15.82 -15.07
CA MET A 130 -14.18 -14.84 -14.24
C MET A 130 -15.13 -14.09 -13.30
N ILE A 131 -16.29 -13.65 -13.81
CA ILE A 131 -17.30 -12.98 -12.97
C ILE A 131 -17.84 -13.92 -11.89
N ALA A 132 -18.08 -15.20 -12.20
CA ALA A 132 -18.57 -16.17 -11.23
C ALA A 132 -17.52 -16.53 -10.17
N GLU A 133 -16.22 -16.39 -10.47
CA GLU A 133 -15.16 -16.51 -9.48
C GLU A 133 -15.10 -15.30 -8.53
N ILE A 134 -15.52 -14.12 -8.99
CA ILE A 134 -15.49 -12.87 -8.21
C ILE A 134 -16.77 -12.67 -7.39
N ASP A 135 -17.94 -12.89 -8.00
CA ASP A 135 -19.28 -12.82 -7.38
C ASP A 135 -19.56 -14.12 -6.61
N THR A 136 -18.83 -14.30 -5.51
CA THR A 136 -18.83 -15.56 -4.73
C THR A 136 -20.15 -15.81 -4.02
N ASP A 137 -20.89 -14.75 -3.70
CA ASP A 137 -22.21 -14.83 -3.08
C ASP A 137 -23.36 -14.93 -4.10
N ALA A 138 -23.04 -14.84 -5.40
CA ALA A 138 -23.98 -14.85 -6.51
C ALA A 138 -25.09 -13.78 -6.38
N SER A 139 -24.76 -12.63 -5.78
CA SER A 139 -25.66 -11.49 -5.64
C SER A 139 -25.95 -10.81 -6.99
N GLY A 140 -25.13 -11.07 -8.02
CA GLY A 140 -25.20 -10.39 -9.32
C GLY A 140 -24.59 -8.99 -9.30
N THR A 141 -23.95 -8.64 -8.18
CA THR A 141 -23.23 -7.40 -7.93
C THR A 141 -21.91 -7.71 -7.26
N VAL A 142 -20.91 -6.86 -7.43
CA VAL A 142 -19.60 -7.01 -6.78
C VAL A 142 -19.47 -5.91 -5.73
N ASP A 143 -19.30 -6.32 -4.48
CA ASP A 143 -19.06 -5.39 -3.39
C ASP A 143 -17.57 -5.00 -3.26
N PHE A 144 -17.25 -4.13 -2.29
CA PHE A 144 -15.88 -3.65 -2.13
C PHE A 144 -14.91 -4.76 -1.69
N ASP A 145 -15.34 -5.70 -0.84
CA ASP A 145 -14.51 -6.80 -0.38
C ASP A 145 -14.22 -7.78 -1.52
N GLU A 146 -15.22 -8.10 -2.35
CA GLU A 146 -15.06 -8.93 -3.54
C GLU A 146 -14.17 -8.27 -4.61
N PHE A 147 -14.34 -6.96 -4.83
CA PHE A 147 -13.47 -6.20 -5.73
C PHE A 147 -12.03 -6.14 -5.23
N MET A 148 -11.83 -6.04 -3.92
CA MET A 148 -10.51 -6.05 -3.31
C MET A 148 -9.84 -7.42 -3.49
N ALA A 149 -10.53 -8.52 -3.19
CA ALA A 149 -10.01 -9.87 -3.39
C ALA A 149 -9.59 -10.12 -4.84
N MET A 150 -10.39 -9.67 -5.81
CA MET A 150 -10.04 -9.72 -7.24
C MET A 150 -8.74 -8.96 -7.54
N MET A 151 -8.54 -7.77 -6.95
CA MET A 151 -7.37 -6.92 -7.24
C MET A 151 -6.12 -7.34 -6.47
N THR A 152 -6.25 -7.96 -5.31
CA THR A 152 -5.12 -8.44 -4.48
C THR A 152 -4.73 -9.89 -4.80
N GLY A 153 -5.60 -10.66 -5.46
CA GLY A 153 -5.32 -12.02 -5.89
C GLY A 153 -5.23 -13.03 -4.75
N ASP A 154 -6.01 -12.83 -3.68
CA ASP A 154 -6.17 -13.76 -2.55
C ASP A 154 -7.04 -14.98 -2.91
#